data_AF-A0A1E7WBN9-F1
#
_entry.id   AF-A0A1E7WBN9-F1
#
_cell.length_a   1.000
_cell.length_b   1.000
_cell.length_c   1.000
_cell.angle_alpha   90.00
_cell.angle_beta   90.00
_cell.angle_gamma   90.00
#
_symmetry.space_group_name_H-M   'P 1'
#
loop_
_entity.id
_entity.type
_entity.pdbx_description
1 polymer ?
#
loop_
_entity_poly.entity_id
_entity_poly.type
_entity_poly.pdbx_seq_one_letter_code
_entity_poly.pdbx_strand_id
1 'polypeptide(L)' 'MTTTADIIRAASLIDQADLLLVAAGAGMGVDSGLPDFRGNEGFWKAYPALARAQLAFASVASPRTFEEDAALAR' A
#
# COMPACT_ATOMS: atom_id res chain seq x y z
N MET A 1 9.99 -18.97 6.05
CA MET A 1 10.22 -18.39 7.38
C MET A 1 11.62 -17.80 7.39
N THR A 2 11.78 -16.54 7.74
CA THR A 2 13.10 -15.89 7.89
C THR A 2 13.86 -16.52 9.05
N THR A 3 15.12 -16.86 8.86
CA THR A 3 15.98 -17.46 9.89
C THR A 3 16.86 -16.42 10.57
N THR A 4 17.43 -16.75 11.73
CA THR A 4 18.44 -15.90 12.40
C THR A 4 19.62 -15.59 11.49
N ALA A 5 20.04 -16.55 10.67
CA ALA A 5 21.13 -16.37 9.71
C ALA A 5 20.78 -15.30 8.64
N ASP A 6 19.53 -15.26 8.19
CA ASP A 6 19.06 -14.26 7.22
C ASP A 6 19.08 -12.85 7.81
N ILE A 7 18.71 -12.70 9.09
CA ILE A 7 18.73 -11.41 9.80
C ILE A 7 20.16 -10.92 9.97
N ILE A 8 21.10 -11.79 10.40
CA ILE A 8 22.51 -11.43 10.57
C ILE A 8 23.11 -10.99 9.22
N ARG A 9 22.79 -11.72 8.15
CA ARG A 9 23.22 -11.36 6.80
C ARG A 9 22.66 -10.00 6.37
N ALA A 10 21.38 -9.74 6.59
CA ALA A 10 20.79 -8.44 6.26
C ALA A 10 21.44 -7.29 7.05
N ALA A 11 21.70 -7.47 8.35
CA ALA A 11 22.36 -6.46 9.18
C ALA A 11 23.78 -6.15 8.68
N SER A 12 24.56 -7.17 8.32
CA SER A 12 25.91 -6.98 7.77
C SER A 12 25.90 -6.25 6.42
N LEU A 13 24.89 -6.48 5.57
CA LEU A 13 24.76 -5.78 4.30
C LEU A 13 24.40 -4.31 4.50
N ILE A 14 23.58 -3.99 5.51
CA ILE A 14 23.23 -2.61 5.87
C ILE A 14 24.46 -1.87 6.41
N ASP A 15 25.23 -2.51 7.29
CA ASP A 15 26.43 -1.92 7.93
C ASP A 15 27.52 -1.54 6.92
N GLN A 16 27.66 -2.31 5.86
CA GLN A 16 28.70 -2.12 4.83
C GLN A 16 28.24 -1.21 3.67
N ALA A 17 26.98 -0.77 3.66
CA ALA A 17 26.45 -0.02 2.54
C ALA A 17 26.91 1.44 2.56
N ASP A 18 27.49 1.91 1.45
CA ASP A 18 27.78 3.34 1.25
C ASP A 18 26.49 4.17 1.14
N LEU A 19 25.39 3.54 0.69
CA LEU A 19 24.11 4.19 0.48
C LEU A 19 22.96 3.19 0.56
N LEU A 20 21.83 3.64 1.12
CA LEU A 20 20.60 2.85 1.22
C LEU A 20 19.49 3.47 0.37
N LEU A 21 18.87 2.64 -0.46
CA LEU A 21 17.63 2.96 -1.15
C LEU A 21 16.50 2.11 -0.54
N VAL A 22 15.57 2.75 0.15
CA VAL A 22 14.41 2.08 0.73
C VAL A 22 13.21 2.25 -0.18
N ALA A 23 12.84 1.19 -0.89
CA ALA A 23 11.59 1.13 -1.64
C ALA A 23 10.46 0.69 -0.70
N ALA A 24 9.56 1.62 -0.38
CA ALA A 24 8.42 1.38 0.50
C ALA A 24 7.11 1.34 -0.30
N GLY A 25 6.18 0.49 0.11
CA GLY A 25 4.79 0.48 -0.34
C GLY A 25 3.82 0.81 0.78
N ALA A 26 2.52 0.82 0.50
CA ALA A 26 1.47 1.14 1.47
C ALA A 26 1.50 0.30 2.75
N GLY A 27 2.05 -0.93 2.68
CA GLY A 27 2.26 -1.79 3.84
C GLY A 27 3.04 -1.13 4.98
N MET A 28 3.92 -0.17 4.68
CA MET A 28 4.69 0.56 5.71
C MET A 28 3.81 1.45 6.61
N GLY A 29 2.58 1.79 6.19
CA GLY A 29 1.65 2.66 6.93
C GLY A 29 0.53 1.93 7.67
N VAL A 30 0.44 0.61 7.56
CA VAL A 30 -0.68 -0.19 8.11
C VAL A 30 -0.76 -0.06 9.63
N ASP A 31 0.38 -0.17 10.32
CA ASP A 31 0.45 -0.02 11.77
C ASP A 31 0.18 1.42 12.23
N SER A 32 0.18 2.39 11.31
CA SER A 32 -0.20 3.80 11.54
C SER A 32 -1.67 4.08 11.23
N GLY A 33 -2.47 3.05 10.90
CA GLY A 33 -3.89 3.18 10.59
C GLY A 33 -4.22 3.58 9.15
N LEU A 34 -3.23 3.64 8.26
CA LEU A 34 -3.44 3.83 6.82
C LEU A 34 -3.71 2.47 6.16
N PRO A 35 -4.79 2.30 5.39
CA PRO A 35 -5.06 1.05 4.72
C PRO A 35 -4.05 0.80 3.60
N ASP A 36 -3.72 -0.47 3.35
CA ASP A 36 -3.07 -0.84 2.11
C ASP A 36 -4.06 -0.83 0.93
N PHE A 37 -3.54 -0.97 -0.29
CA PHE A 37 -4.33 -0.93 -1.51
C PHE A 37 -4.87 -2.29 -1.98
N ARG A 38 -4.34 -3.41 -1.46
CA ARG A 38 -4.64 -4.76 -1.98
C ARG A 38 -5.68 -5.49 -1.15
N GLY A 39 -5.98 -5.03 0.07
CA GLY A 39 -7.10 -5.48 0.88
C GLY A 39 -8.34 -4.60 0.69
N ASN A 40 -9.40 -5.14 0.07
CA ASN A 40 -10.67 -4.42 -0.09
C ASN A 40 -11.27 -3.99 1.26
N GLU A 41 -11.10 -4.75 2.34
CA GLU A 41 -11.69 -4.44 3.64
C GLU A 41 -11.10 -3.18 4.30
N GLY A 42 -9.76 -3.04 4.29
CA GLY A 42 -9.10 -1.85 4.82
C GLY A 42 -9.37 -0.61 3.95
N PHE A 43 -9.33 -0.80 2.63
CA PHE A 43 -9.55 0.28 1.68
C PHE A 43 -11.00 0.78 1.67
N TRP A 44 -12.00 -0.11 1.66
CA TRP A 44 -13.43 0.25 1.72
C TRP A 44 -13.82 0.97 3.01
N LYS A 45 -13.10 0.71 4.12
CA LYS A 45 -13.29 1.48 5.36
C LYS A 45 -12.89 2.95 5.19
N ALA A 46 -11.83 3.23 4.44
CA ALA A 46 -11.38 4.60 4.14
C ALA A 46 -12.19 5.25 3.00
N TYR A 47 -12.74 4.46 2.08
CA TYR A 47 -13.49 4.95 0.91
C TYR A 47 -14.89 4.32 0.79
N PRO A 48 -15.86 4.75 1.62
CA PRO A 48 -17.20 4.15 1.65
C PRO A 48 -17.99 4.30 0.34
N ALA A 49 -17.71 5.33 -0.47
CA ALA A 49 -18.34 5.51 -1.77
C ALA A 49 -17.99 4.36 -2.74
N LEU A 50 -16.72 3.95 -2.76
CA LEU A 50 -16.24 2.83 -3.58
C LEU A 50 -16.75 1.48 -3.06
N ALA A 51 -16.89 1.36 -1.73
CA ALA A 51 -17.52 0.20 -1.11
C ALA A 51 -18.99 0.03 -1.53
N ARG A 52 -19.78 1.12 -1.50
CA ARG A 52 -21.17 1.13 -1.95
C ARG A 52 -21.31 0.82 -3.43
N ALA A 53 -20.36 1.29 -4.25
CA ALA A 53 -20.30 1.00 -5.67
C ALA A 53 -19.72 -0.40 -6.00
N GLN A 54 -19.27 -1.14 -4.98
CA GLN A 54 -18.59 -2.45 -5.13
C GLN A 54 -17.38 -2.40 -6.06
N LEU A 55 -16.67 -1.27 -6.09
CA LEU A 55 -15.50 -1.06 -6.93
C LEU A 55 -14.22 -1.42 -6.17
N ALA A 56 -13.32 -2.13 -6.85
CA ALA A 56 -11.98 -2.38 -6.35
C ALA A 56 -11.10 -1.14 -6.61
N PHE A 57 -10.18 -0.81 -5.69
CA PHE A 57 -9.29 0.35 -5.87
C PHE A 57 -8.54 0.30 -7.21
N ALA A 58 -8.00 -0.87 -7.54
CA ALA A 58 -7.23 -1.07 -8.77
C ALA A 58 -8.03 -0.79 -10.05
N SER A 59 -9.36 -0.94 -10.04
CA SER A 59 -10.19 -0.65 -11.22
C SER A 59 -10.56 0.83 -11.35
N VAL A 60 -10.40 1.63 -10.30
CA VAL A 60 -10.80 3.05 -10.26
C VAL A 60 -9.63 4.02 -10.10
N ALA A 61 -8.45 3.53 -9.75
CA ALA A 61 -7.23 4.32 -9.62
C ALA A 61 -6.65 4.69 -10.99
N SER A 62 -7.44 5.39 -11.81
CA SER A 62 -7.06 5.84 -13.14
C SER A 62 -7.58 7.25 -13.43
N PRO A 63 -6.88 8.05 -14.26
CA PRO A 63 -7.37 9.37 -14.68
C PRO A 63 -8.76 9.31 -15.32
N ARG A 64 -9.02 8.27 -16.12
CA ARG A 64 -10.31 8.06 -16.81
C ARG A 64 -11.48 8.04 -15.83
N THR A 65 -11.34 7.36 -14.70
CA THR A 65 -12.42 7.24 -13.71
C THR A 65 -12.82 8.62 -13.16
N PHE A 66 -11.86 9.52 -13.01
CA PHE A 66 -12.15 10.89 -12.57
C PHE A 66 -12.86 11.71 -13.65
N GLU A 67 -12.52 11.52 -14.91
CA GLU A 67 -13.18 12.17 -16.05
C GLU A 67 -14.64 11.71 -16.22
N GLU A 68 -14.90 10.41 -15.99
CA GLU A 68 -16.23 9.80 -16.11
C GLU A 68 -17.15 10.13 -14.93
N ASP A 69 -16.65 10.02 -13.70
CA ASP A 69 -17.42 10.31 -12.49
C ASP A 69 -16.53 10.79 -11.33
N ALA A 70 -16.26 12.10 -11.33
CA ALA A 70 -15.50 12.75 -10.26
C ALA A 70 -16.15 12.66 -8.86
N ALA A 71 -17.43 12.27 -8.75
CA ALA A 71 -18.08 12.11 -7.44
C ALA A 71 -17.53 10.90 -6.67
N LEU A 72 -16.91 9.94 -7.35
CA LEU A 72 -16.25 8.77 -6.73
C LEU A 72 -14.97 9.10 -5.96
N ALA A 73 -14.39 10.30 -6.18
CA ALA A 73 -13.17 10.76 -5.51
C ALA A 73 -13.43 11.50 -4.17
N ARG A 74 -14.69 11.56 -3.70
CA ARG A 74 -15.12 12.32 -2.52
C ARG A 74 -15.34 11.45 -1.29
#